data_AF-A0A328SDM7-F1
#
_entry.id   AF-A0A328SDM7-F1
#
_cell.length_a   1.000
_cell.length_b   1.000
_cell.length_c   1.000
_cell.angle_alpha   90.00
_cell.angle_beta   90.00
_cell.angle_gamma   90.00
#
_symmetry.space_group_name_H-M   'P 1'
#
loop_
_entity.id
_entity.type
_entity.pdbx_description
1 polymer ?
#
loop_
_entity_poly.entity_id
_entity_poly.type
_entity_poly.pdbx_seq_one_letter_code
_entity_poly.pdbx_strand_id
1 'polypeptide(L)'
;MGKKKSVDIQPSLSPEERENYLISLATNEAERRIKDGTASSQLITYYLQLGNQKERLKVEKLKNENELLKAKAESIKSQQHIEELYKEAIKAMQIYSGNGGSEEESYYEDD
;
A
#
# COMPACT_ATOMS: atom_id res chain seq x y z
N MET A 1 30.32 37.84 -17.66
CA MET A 1 29.32 37.34 -16.69
C MET A 1 28.46 36.27 -17.34
N GLY A 2 28.67 35.00 -17.00
CA GLY A 2 27.80 33.92 -17.46
C GLY A 2 26.49 33.93 -16.67
N LYS A 3 25.36 34.14 -17.35
CA LYS A 3 24.03 34.09 -16.71
C LYS A 3 23.85 32.71 -16.08
N LYS A 4 23.75 32.63 -14.75
CA LYS A 4 23.27 31.42 -14.06
C LYS A 4 21.85 31.18 -14.55
N LYS A 5 21.60 30.06 -15.25
CA LYS A 5 20.23 29.60 -15.54
C LYS A 5 19.57 29.38 -14.18
N SER A 6 18.59 30.23 -13.85
CA SER A 6 17.67 29.97 -12.75
C SER A 6 16.94 28.67 -13.09
N VAL A 7 17.07 27.66 -12.22
CA VAL A 7 16.23 26.48 -12.30
C VAL A 7 14.80 26.99 -12.08
N ASP A 8 13.99 26.99 -13.12
CA ASP A 8 12.55 27.21 -13.00
C ASP A 8 11.99 26.05 -12.18
N ILE A 9 11.94 26.25 -10.87
CA ILE A 9 11.24 25.35 -9.96
C ILE A 9 9.77 25.60 -10.27
N GLN A 10 9.16 24.69 -11.05
CA GLN A 10 7.73 24.71 -11.32
C GLN A 10 6.96 24.90 -10.00
N PRO A 11 6.09 25.93 -9.87
CA PRO A 11 5.72 26.46 -8.55
C PRO A 11 4.77 25.58 -7.73
N SER A 12 4.36 24.40 -8.22
CA SER A 12 3.30 23.62 -7.55
C SER A 12 3.41 22.11 -7.76
N LEU A 13 4.61 21.52 -7.60
CA LEU A 13 4.71 20.07 -7.50
C LEU A 13 4.33 19.64 -6.08
N SER A 14 3.40 18.69 -5.94
CA SER A 14 3.20 17.93 -4.70
C SER A 14 4.53 17.28 -4.26
N PRO A 15 4.68 16.89 -2.99
CA PRO A 15 5.92 16.25 -2.52
C PRO A 15 6.34 15.04 -3.38
N GLU A 16 5.38 14.22 -3.80
CA GLU A 16 5.60 13.03 -4.62
C GLU A 16 6.02 13.40 -6.07
N GLU A 17 5.35 14.38 -6.68
CA GLU A 17 5.71 14.85 -8.02
C GLU A 17 7.11 15.50 -8.03
N ARG A 18 7.49 16.18 -6.94
CA ARG A 18 8.83 16.73 -6.78
C ARG A 18 9.88 15.63 -6.67
N GLU A 19 9.59 14.56 -5.93
CA GLU A 19 10.48 13.41 -5.83
C GLU A 19 10.68 12.73 -7.19
N ASN A 20 9.59 12.46 -7.91
CA ASN A 20 9.63 11.89 -9.25
C ASN A 20 10.41 12.77 -10.24
N TYR A 21 10.27 14.09 -10.14
CA TYR A 21 11.05 15.03 -10.95
C TYR A 21 12.56 14.93 -10.67
N LEU A 22 12.96 14.87 -9.39
CA LEU A 22 14.37 14.72 -9.02
C LEU A 22 14.95 13.38 -9.47
N ILE A 23 14.17 12.30 -9.36
CA ILE A 23 14.54 10.97 -9.88
C ILE A 23 14.75 11.04 -11.39
N SER A 24 13.84 11.68 -12.14
CA SER A 24 13.97 11.86 -13.59
C SER A 24 15.27 12.58 -13.96
N LEU A 25 15.58 13.70 -13.28
CA LEU A 25 16.82 14.44 -13.51
C LEU A 25 18.06 13.58 -13.23
N ALA A 26 18.06 12.82 -12.13
CA ALA A 26 19.17 11.94 -11.78
C ALA A 26 19.37 10.83 -12.82
N THR A 27 18.28 10.24 -13.33
CA THR A 27 18.32 9.22 -14.38
C THR A 27 18.88 9.77 -15.68
N ASN A 28 18.42 10.96 -16.12
CA ASN A 28 18.93 11.61 -17.33
C ASN A 28 20.44 11.91 -17.24
N GLU A 29 20.90 12.39 -16.08
CA GLU A 29 22.32 12.63 -15.83
C GLU A 29 23.12 11.32 -15.84
N ALA A 30 22.56 10.24 -15.27
CA ALA A 30 23.20 8.94 -15.27
C ALA A 30 23.35 8.38 -16.69
N GLU A 31 22.30 8.46 -17.51
CA GLU A 31 22.36 8.07 -18.91
C GLU A 31 23.44 8.83 -19.68
N ARG A 32 23.51 10.16 -19.48
CA ARG A 32 24.55 10.99 -20.13
C ARG A 32 25.95 10.50 -19.74
N ARG A 33 26.21 10.30 -18.45
CA ARG A 33 27.51 9.84 -17.95
C ARG A 33 27.89 8.45 -18.46
N ILE A 34 26.93 7.54 -18.57
CA ILE A 34 27.15 6.21 -19.12
C ILE A 34 27.52 6.29 -20.61
N LYS A 35 26.78 7.09 -21.40
CA LYS A 35 27.06 7.31 -22.84
C LYS A 35 28.43 7.95 -23.06
N ASP A 36 28.77 8.93 -22.23
CA ASP A 36 30.04 9.67 -22.31
C ASP A 36 31.23 8.87 -21.75
N GLY A 37 31.00 7.68 -21.16
CA GLY A 37 32.05 6.87 -20.52
C GLY A 37 32.62 7.49 -19.24
N THR A 38 31.94 8.47 -18.64
CA THR A 38 32.36 9.18 -17.41
C THR A 38 31.60 8.72 -16.16
N ALA A 39 30.75 7.70 -16.31
CA ALA A 39 30.03 7.09 -15.20
C ALA A 39 30.99 6.47 -14.18
N SER A 40 30.68 6.66 -12.89
CA SER A 40 31.40 5.96 -11.83
C SER A 40 31.06 4.47 -11.82
N SER A 41 31.96 3.65 -11.31
CA SER A 41 31.74 2.19 -11.14
C SER A 41 30.48 1.88 -10.32
N GLN A 42 30.20 2.67 -9.28
CA GLN A 42 28.99 2.53 -8.46
C GLN A 42 27.72 2.77 -9.28
N LEU A 43 27.72 3.79 -10.15
CA LEU A 43 26.58 4.10 -11.01
C LEU A 43 26.30 2.97 -12.00
N ILE A 44 27.35 2.45 -12.63
CA ILE A 44 27.26 1.33 -13.56
C ILE A 44 26.72 0.09 -12.85
N THR A 45 27.26 -0.23 -11.66
CA THR A 45 26.83 -1.37 -10.85
C THR A 45 25.36 -1.27 -10.48
N TYR A 46 24.90 -0.10 -10.03
CA TYR A 46 23.49 0.13 -9.68
C TYR A 46 22.56 -0.19 -10.86
N TYR A 47 22.84 0.33 -12.06
CA TYR A 47 22.00 0.07 -13.24
C TYR A 47 22.07 -1.38 -13.74
N LEU A 48 23.21 -2.05 -13.61
CA LEU A 48 23.32 -3.48 -13.91
C LEU A 48 22.51 -4.34 -12.94
N GLN A 49 22.49 -3.98 -11.65
CA GLN A 49 21.66 -4.64 -10.65
C GLN A 49 20.17 -4.45 -10.94
N LEU A 50 19.77 -3.24 -11.35
CA LEU A 50 18.39 -2.91 -11.69
C LEU A 50 17.88 -3.70 -12.90
N GLY A 51 18.77 -4.01 -13.86
CA GLY A 51 18.47 -4.85 -15.02
C GLY A 51 18.46 -6.37 -14.74
N ASN A 52 18.95 -6.81 -13.58
CA ASN A 52 19.10 -8.22 -13.28
C ASN A 52 17.73 -8.91 -13.04
N GLN A 53 17.56 -10.11 -13.59
CA GLN A 53 16.37 -10.95 -13.41
C GLN A 53 16.02 -11.16 -11.92
N LYS A 54 17.03 -11.23 -11.05
CA LYS A 54 16.81 -11.34 -9.60
C LYS A 54 16.04 -10.16 -9.02
N GLU A 55 16.30 -8.95 -9.49
CA GLU A 55 15.61 -7.75 -9.00
C GLU A 55 14.16 -7.70 -9.50
N ARG A 56 13.92 -8.14 -10.75
CA ARG A 56 12.56 -8.30 -11.28
C ARG A 56 11.74 -9.29 -10.46
N LEU A 57 12.30 -10.45 -10.13
CA LEU A 57 11.63 -11.47 -9.31
C LEU A 57 11.35 -10.98 -7.89
N LYS A 58 12.22 -10.14 -7.30
CA LYS A 58 11.94 -9.53 -5.99
C LYS A 58 10.74 -8.57 -6.06
N VAL A 59 10.70 -7.71 -7.08
CA VAL A 59 9.59 -6.79 -7.30
C VAL A 59 8.28 -7.56 -7.50
N GLU A 60 8.32 -8.64 -8.29
CA GLU A 60 7.17 -9.51 -8.50
C GLU A 60 6.71 -10.20 -7.20
N LYS A 61 7.64 -10.73 -6.40
CA LYS A 61 7.33 -11.30 -5.08
C LYS A 61 6.64 -10.28 -4.17
N LEU A 62 7.16 -9.05 -4.11
CA LEU A 62 6.57 -7.97 -3.31
C LEU A 62 5.18 -7.57 -3.80
N LYS A 63 4.92 -7.61 -5.12
CA LYS A 63 3.57 -7.39 -5.67
C LYS A 63 2.62 -8.51 -5.25
N ASN A 64 3.03 -9.77 -5.39
CA ASN A 64 2.21 -10.91 -5.01
C ASN A 64 1.94 -10.94 -3.50
N GLU A 65 2.91 -10.56 -2.67
CA GLU A 65 2.73 -10.40 -1.22
C GLU A 65 1.71 -9.30 -0.89
N ASN A 66 1.75 -8.16 -1.59
CA ASN A 66 0.75 -7.10 -1.43
C ASN A 66 -0.65 -7.56 -1.83
N GLU A 67 -0.78 -8.29 -2.94
CA GLU A 67 -2.07 -8.86 -3.37
C GLU A 67 -2.61 -9.87 -2.36
N LEU A 68 -1.76 -10.74 -1.83
CA LEU A 68 -2.13 -11.68 -0.78
C LEU A 68 -2.59 -10.96 0.48
N LEU A 69 -1.90 -9.90 0.89
CA LEU A 69 -2.28 -9.09 2.05
C LEU A 69 -3.64 -8.40 1.84
N LYS A 70 -3.89 -7.87 0.63
CA LYS A 70 -5.20 -7.29 0.27
C LYS A 70 -6.31 -8.33 0.33
N ALA A 71 -6.12 -9.51 -0.28
CA ALA A 71 -7.09 -10.59 -0.24
C ALA A 71 -7.38 -11.06 1.19
N LYS A 72 -6.36 -11.13 2.05
CA LYS A 72 -6.52 -11.42 3.48
C LYS A 72 -7.33 -10.33 4.19
N ALA A 73 -7.04 -9.06 3.94
CA ALA A 73 -7.78 -7.95 4.53
C ALA A 73 -9.26 -7.97 4.11
N GLU A 74 -9.53 -8.24 2.83
CA GLU A 74 -10.89 -8.39 2.30
C GLU A 74 -11.61 -9.60 2.91
N SER A 75 -10.92 -10.74 3.08
CA SER A 75 -11.47 -11.92 3.73
C SER A 75 -11.86 -11.64 5.19
N ILE A 76 -11.00 -10.94 5.94
CA ILE A 76 -11.29 -10.56 7.33
C ILE A 76 -12.50 -9.61 7.40
N LYS A 77 -12.55 -8.60 6.51
CA LYS A 77 -13.68 -7.67 6.44
C LYS A 77 -14.99 -8.36 6.07
N SER A 78 -14.92 -9.32 5.14
CA SER A 78 -16.09 -10.14 4.75
C SER A 78 -16.60 -11.00 5.91
N GLN A 79 -15.69 -11.62 6.68
CA GLN A 79 -16.06 -12.38 7.88
C GLN A 79 -16.78 -11.51 8.92
N GLN A 80 -16.28 -10.29 9.16
CA GLN A 80 -16.95 -9.33 10.06
C GLN A 80 -18.36 -8.98 9.57
N HIS A 81 -18.51 -8.70 8.27
CA HIS A 81 -19.82 -8.38 7.69
C HIS A 81 -20.80 -9.56 7.78
N ILE A 82 -20.33 -10.79 7.55
CA ILE A 82 -21.13 -12.00 7.69
C ILE A 82 -21.58 -12.17 9.15
N GLU A 83 -20.69 -11.95 10.12
CA GLU A 83 -21.03 -12.01 11.54
C GLU A 83 -22.12 -10.99 11.91
N GLU A 84 -22.04 -9.76 11.39
CA GLU A 84 -23.07 -8.74 11.57
C GLU A 84 -24.42 -9.19 11.00
N LEU A 85 -24.45 -9.68 9.76
CA LEU A 85 -25.68 -10.19 9.13
C LEU A 85 -26.30 -11.35 9.92
N TYR A 86 -25.49 -12.27 10.45
CA TYR A 86 -26.00 -13.35 11.31
C TYR A 86 -26.60 -12.81 12.61
N LYS A 87 -25.96 -11.84 13.27
CA LYS A 87 -26.51 -11.21 14.47
C LYS A 87 -27.84 -10.52 14.18
N GLU A 88 -27.94 -9.79 13.07
CA GLU A 88 -29.18 -9.14 12.63
C GLU A 88 -30.28 -10.15 12.34
N ALA A 89 -29.97 -11.23 11.61
CA ALA A 89 -30.92 -12.28 11.28
C ALA A 89 -31.44 -13.00 12.54
N ILE A 90 -30.56 -13.35 13.49
CA ILE A 90 -30.95 -13.97 14.77
C ILE A 90 -31.87 -13.03 15.54
N LYS A 91 -31.52 -11.74 15.64
CA LYS A 91 -32.34 -10.74 16.32
C LYS A 91 -33.72 -10.60 15.67
N ALA A 92 -33.79 -10.57 14.34
CA ALA A 92 -35.05 -10.51 13.61
C ALA A 92 -35.92 -11.76 13.85
N MET A 93 -35.31 -12.94 13.89
CA MET A 93 -36.02 -14.19 14.19
C MET A 93 -36.56 -14.24 15.63
N GLN A 94 -35.80 -13.74 16.62
CA GLN A 94 -36.24 -13.66 18.02
C GLN A 94 -37.44 -12.71 18.20
N ILE A 95 -37.41 -11.56 17.51
CA ILE A 95 -38.53 -10.60 17.51
C ILE A 95 -39.78 -11.24 16.88
N TYR A 96 -39.60 -11.97 15.77
CA TYR A 96 -40.70 -12.60 15.05
C TYR A 96 -41.29 -13.82 15.76
N SER A 97 -40.47 -14.60 16.49
CA SER A 97 -40.91 -15.78 17.23
C SER A 97 -41.70 -15.47 18.51
N GLY A 98 -42.07 -14.20 18.74
CA GLY A 98 -42.91 -13.77 19.85
C GLY A 98 -42.21 -13.74 21.22
N ASN A 99 -40.89 -13.93 21.28
CA ASN A 99 -40.13 -13.95 22.54
C ASN A 99 -39.63 -12.55 22.96
N GLY A 100 -40.46 -11.53 22.69
CA GLY A 100 -40.16 -10.13 23.01
C GLY A 100 -40.26 -9.87 24.51
N GLY A 101 -39.16 -10.07 25.24
CA GLY A 101 -38.94 -9.47 26.54
C GLY A 101 -38.92 -10.44 27.72
N SER A 102 -37.72 -10.90 28.07
CA SER A 102 -37.34 -11.14 29.46
C SER A 102 -35.83 -11.35 29.53
N GLU A 103 -35.10 -10.25 29.69
CA GLU A 103 -33.85 -10.28 30.47
C GLU A 103 -34.26 -10.57 31.92
N GLU A 104 -34.56 -11.82 32.25
CA GLU A 104 -34.66 -12.26 33.64
C GLU A 104 -33.24 -12.56 34.12
N GLU A 105 -32.60 -11.53 34.69
CA GLU A 105 -31.47 -11.71 35.60
C GLU A 105 -31.96 -12.50 36.83
N SER A 106 -31.87 -13.84 36.79
CA SER A 106 -32.11 -14.65 37.99
C SER A 106 -30.89 -14.57 38.91
N TYR A 107 -30.95 -13.70 39.92
CA TYR A 107 -30.07 -13.76 41.07
C TYR A 107 -30.35 -15.06 41.83
N TYR A 108 -29.36 -15.93 41.94
CA TYR A 108 -29.43 -17.08 42.84
C TYR A 108 -29.25 -16.56 44.28
N GLU A 109 -30.32 -16.58 45.06
CA GLU A 109 -30.27 -16.48 46.53
C GLU A 109 -29.87 -17.88 47.04
N ASP A 110 -28.66 -17.98 47.57
CA ASP A 110 -28.09 -19.19 48.19
C ASP A 110 -28.61 -19.25 49.64
N ASP A 111 -29.42 -20.27 49.96
CA ASP A 111 -30.01 -20.54 51.28
C ASP A 111 -29.41 -21.82 51.89
#